data_AF-A0A653AEP3-F1
#
_entry.id   AF-A0A653AEP3-F1
#
_cell.length_a   1.000
_cell.length_b   1.000
_cell.length_c   1.000
_cell.angle_alpha   90.00
_cell.angle_beta   90.00
_cell.angle_gamma   90.00
#
_symmetry.space_group_name_H-M   'P 1'
#
loop_
_entity.id
_entity.type
_entity.pdbx_description
1 polymer ?
#
loop_
_entity_poly.entity_id
_entity_poly.type
_entity_poly.pdbx_seq_one_letter_code
_entity_poly.pdbx_strand_id
1 'polypeptide(L)'
;MTDAINNHKIMRNRTYFLTTISIIISLLGCSISMMPIKDYADIAVGDSIYNLMSIPRVYGDPKTWSKYVNSNGNCVFAEPVWRNCEIHWAVDNHGTIIGYKLVGSECK
;
A
#
# COMPACT_ATOMS: atom_id res chain seq x y z
N MET A 1 57.64 -2.46 -1.87
CA MET A 1 56.90 -2.83 -0.64
C MET A 1 55.88 -1.76 -0.20
N THR A 2 56.11 -0.50 -0.57
CA THR A 2 55.23 0.67 -0.33
C THR A 2 53.89 0.62 -1.08
N ASP A 3 53.82 0.05 -2.29
CA ASP A 3 52.59 0.03 -3.10
C ASP A 3 51.48 -0.87 -2.52
N ALA A 4 51.84 -1.99 -1.89
CA ALA A 4 50.89 -2.90 -1.26
C ALA A 4 50.20 -2.27 -0.04
N ILE A 5 50.93 -1.45 0.72
CA ILE A 5 50.42 -0.75 1.91
C ILE A 5 49.45 0.37 1.51
N ASN A 6 49.76 1.11 0.44
CA ASN A 6 48.88 2.16 -0.09
C ASN A 6 47.58 1.58 -0.67
N ASN A 7 47.67 0.48 -1.43
CA ASN A 7 46.49 -0.19 -1.98
C ASN A 7 45.58 -0.75 -0.87
N HIS A 8 46.14 -1.29 0.22
CA HIS A 8 45.35 -1.77 1.35
C HIS A 8 44.61 -0.63 2.08
N LYS A 9 45.24 0.54 2.26
CA LYS A 9 44.59 1.75 2.83
C LYS A 9 43.45 2.26 1.94
N ILE A 10 43.66 2.32 0.62
CA ILE A 10 42.66 2.79 -0.34
C ILE A 10 41.47 1.84 -0.40
N MET A 11 41.70 0.52 -0.43
CA MET A 11 40.62 -0.48 -0.41
C MET A 11 39.82 -0.41 0.89
N ARG A 12 40.49 -0.32 2.04
CA ARG A 12 39.84 -0.19 3.35
C ARG A 12 38.98 1.08 3.46
N ASN A 13 39.44 2.20 2.92
CA ASN A 13 38.69 3.47 2.91
C ASN A 13 37.46 3.42 1.98
N ARG A 14 37.57 2.74 0.83
CA ARG A 14 36.42 2.50 -0.08
C ARG A 14 35.38 1.58 0.57
N THR A 15 35.80 0.55 1.30
CA THR A 15 34.88 -0.34 2.01
C THR A 15 34.10 0.41 3.09
N TYR A 16 34.76 1.28 3.88
CA TYR A 16 34.08 2.10 4.89
C TYR A 16 33.12 3.14 4.27
N PHE A 17 33.48 3.71 3.12
CA PHE A 17 32.61 4.65 2.41
C PHE A 17 31.36 3.96 1.83
N LEU A 18 31.51 2.76 1.29
CA LEU A 18 30.38 1.99 0.75
C LEU A 18 29.45 1.50 1.87
N THR A 19 30.00 1.04 3.01
CA THR A 19 29.17 0.60 4.14
C THR A 19 28.43 1.76 4.79
N THR A 20 29.04 2.94 4.89
CA THR A 20 28.35 4.14 5.41
C THR A 20 27.22 4.60 4.50
N ILE A 21 27.38 4.56 3.18
CA ILE A 21 26.29 4.86 2.23
C ILE A 21 25.13 3.86 2.37
N SER A 22 25.42 2.55 2.46
CA SER A 22 24.36 1.55 2.67
C SER A 22 23.59 1.77 3.97
N ILE A 23 24.26 2.13 5.06
CA ILE A 23 23.61 2.42 6.35
C ILE A 23 22.71 3.66 6.24
N ILE A 24 23.16 4.71 5.55
CA ILE A 24 22.36 5.93 5.36
C ILE A 24 21.10 5.63 4.53
N ILE A 25 21.19 4.82 3.47
CA ILE A 25 20.03 4.43 2.65
C ILE A 25 19.04 3.60 3.47
N SER A 26 19.53 2.68 4.32
CA SER A 26 18.67 1.90 5.22
C SER A 26 17.97 2.76 6.28
N LEU A 27 18.61 3.83 6.76
CA LEU A 27 18.03 4.76 7.73
C LEU A 27 17.02 5.74 7.10
N LEU A 28 17.20 6.12 5.83
CA LEU A 28 16.27 6.99 5.11
C LEU A 28 15.06 6.25 4.51
N GLY A 29 15.12 4.91 4.43
CA GLY A 29 14.10 4.08 3.78
C GLY A 29 12.79 3.88 4.55
N CYS A 30 12.69 4.31 5.81
CA CYS A 30 11.54 4.00 6.69
C CYS A 30 10.67 5.23 6.99
N SER A 31 10.22 5.96 5.96
CA SER A 31 9.24 7.04 6.12
C SER A 31 8.13 7.01 5.07
N ILE A 32 7.79 5.82 4.58
CA ILE A 32 6.59 5.67 3.75
C ILE A 32 5.40 5.68 4.71
N SER A 33 4.83 6.86 4.97
CA SER A 33 3.58 6.95 5.74
C SER A 33 2.48 6.27 4.93
N MET A 34 1.86 5.24 5.49
CA MET A 34 0.67 4.64 4.91
C MET A 34 -0.41 5.72 4.81
N MET A 35 -0.96 5.93 3.61
CA MET A 35 -2.04 6.88 3.38
C MET A 35 -3.24 6.54 4.28
N PRO A 36 -3.92 7.51 4.91
CA PRO A 36 -5.15 7.26 5.66
C PRO A 36 -6.18 6.53 4.80
N ILE A 37 -6.92 5.59 5.40
CA ILE A 37 -7.89 4.74 4.67
C ILE A 37 -8.94 5.60 3.96
N LYS A 38 -9.37 6.68 4.62
CA LYS A 38 -10.34 7.63 4.06
C LYS A 38 -9.80 8.30 2.79
N ASP A 39 -8.56 8.79 2.81
CA ASP A 39 -7.96 9.48 1.66
C ASP A 39 -7.77 8.52 0.49
N TYR A 40 -7.33 7.28 0.79
CA TYR A 40 -7.29 6.20 -0.20
C TYR A 40 -8.67 5.94 -0.82
N ALA A 41 -9.72 5.92 0.00
CA ALA A 41 -11.07 5.69 -0.48
C ALA A 41 -11.65 6.86 -1.28
N ASP A 42 -11.37 8.09 -0.88
CA ASP A 42 -11.78 9.30 -1.61
C ASP A 42 -11.16 9.33 -3.01
N ILE A 43 -9.89 8.96 -3.15
CA ILE A 43 -9.19 8.92 -4.45
C ILE A 43 -9.77 7.83 -5.37
N ALA A 44 -10.24 6.72 -4.81
CA ALA A 44 -10.77 5.60 -5.58
C ALA A 44 -12.19 5.85 -6.15
N VAL A 45 -12.93 6.83 -5.64
CA VAL A 45 -14.26 7.17 -6.17
C VAL A 45 -14.13 7.66 -7.61
N GLY A 46 -14.92 7.08 -8.51
CA GLY A 46 -14.86 7.32 -9.95
C GLY A 46 -13.98 6.35 -10.73
N ASP A 47 -13.17 5.52 -10.07
CA ASP A 47 -12.42 4.45 -10.72
C ASP A 47 -13.27 3.16 -10.86
N SER A 48 -12.78 2.23 -11.67
CA SER A 48 -13.35 0.90 -11.85
C SER A 48 -13.01 -0.01 -10.66
N ILE A 49 -14.03 -0.65 -10.08
CA ILE A 49 -13.84 -1.64 -9.02
C ILE A 49 -12.93 -2.79 -9.45
N TYR A 50 -12.95 -3.14 -10.74
CA TYR A 50 -12.13 -4.22 -11.29
C TYR A 50 -10.65 -3.87 -11.35
N ASN A 51 -10.31 -2.59 -11.50
CA ASN A 51 -8.92 -2.12 -11.41
C ASN A 51 -8.41 -2.33 -9.98
N LEU A 52 -9.20 -1.94 -8.98
CA LEU A 52 -8.85 -2.12 -7.57
C LEU A 52 -8.69 -3.59 -7.18
N MET A 53 -9.61 -4.45 -7.63
CA MET A 53 -9.53 -5.90 -7.40
C MET A 53 -8.38 -6.58 -8.15
N SER A 54 -7.77 -5.93 -9.13
CA SER A 54 -6.60 -6.48 -9.84
C SER A 54 -5.29 -6.29 -9.07
N ILE A 55 -5.27 -5.41 -8.06
CA ILE A 55 -4.08 -5.07 -7.29
C ILE A 55 -3.90 -6.11 -6.18
N PRO A 56 -2.80 -6.89 -6.17
CA PRO A 56 -2.51 -7.79 -5.06
C PRO A 56 -2.18 -6.99 -3.80
N ARG A 57 -2.80 -7.35 -2.68
CA ARG A 57 -2.63 -6.66 -1.39
C ARG A 57 -2.18 -7.60 -0.29
N VAL A 58 -1.38 -7.07 0.63
CA VAL A 58 -0.92 -7.78 1.83
C VAL A 58 -2.09 -8.03 2.79
N TYR A 59 -3.06 -7.12 2.83
CA TYR A 59 -4.33 -7.26 3.54
C TYR A 59 -5.47 -7.03 2.54
N GLY A 60 -6.51 -7.86 2.60
CA GLY A 60 -7.66 -7.72 1.70
C GLY A 60 -7.46 -8.33 0.32
N ASP A 61 -7.01 -9.58 0.26
CA ASP A 61 -6.99 -10.35 -1.00
C ASP A 61 -8.36 -10.18 -1.70
N PRO A 62 -8.41 -9.74 -2.98
CA PRO A 62 -9.65 -9.62 -3.74
C PRO A 62 -10.58 -10.85 -3.66
N LYS A 63 -10.03 -12.04 -3.43
CA LYS A 63 -10.79 -13.28 -3.24
C LYS A 63 -11.59 -13.35 -1.93
N THR A 64 -11.23 -12.54 -0.94
CA THR A 64 -11.94 -12.46 0.35
C THR A 64 -12.98 -11.35 0.38
N TRP A 65 -13.10 -10.57 -0.71
CA TRP A 65 -14.08 -9.50 -0.78
C TRP A 65 -15.48 -10.10 -0.87
N SER A 66 -16.39 -9.62 -0.01
CA SER A 66 -17.78 -10.02 -0.09
C SER A 66 -18.54 -9.11 -1.04
N LYS A 67 -19.56 -9.66 -1.73
CA LYS A 67 -20.40 -8.94 -2.68
C LYS A 67 -21.86 -9.05 -2.27
N TYR A 68 -22.57 -7.93 -2.21
CA TYR A 68 -24.00 -7.89 -1.90
C TYR A 68 -24.69 -6.69 -2.57
N VAL A 69 -26.02 -6.59 -2.45
CA VAL A 69 -26.80 -5.46 -2.95
C VAL A 69 -27.32 -4.66 -1.77
N ASN A 70 -27.14 -3.34 -1.78
CA ASN A 70 -27.60 -2.48 -0.69
C ASN A 70 -29.09 -2.11 -0.83
N SER A 71 -29.65 -1.42 0.17
CA SER A 71 -31.05 -0.96 0.18
C SER A 71 -31.43 -0.05 -0.99
N ASN A 72 -30.44 0.57 -1.64
CA ASN A 72 -30.65 1.48 -2.77
C ASN A 72 -30.55 0.72 -4.12
N GLY A 73 -30.35 -0.59 -4.09
CA GLY A 73 -30.20 -1.43 -5.29
C GLY A 73 -28.80 -1.44 -5.89
N ASN A 74 -27.83 -0.77 -5.27
CA ASN A 74 -26.45 -0.72 -5.80
C ASN A 74 -25.71 -2.00 -5.43
N CYS A 75 -24.84 -2.45 -6.34
CA CYS A 75 -23.89 -3.51 -6.04
C CYS A 75 -22.82 -2.97 -5.10
N VAL A 76 -22.52 -3.71 -4.03
CA VAL A 76 -21.51 -3.37 -3.05
C VAL A 76 -20.45 -4.45 -2.96
N PHE A 77 -19.18 -4.03 -2.93
CA PHE A 77 -18.03 -4.89 -2.67
C PHE A 77 -17.37 -4.48 -1.37
N ALA A 78 -17.24 -5.40 -0.41
CA ALA A 78 -16.58 -5.15 0.86
C ALA A 78 -15.10 -5.59 0.78
N GLU A 79 -14.20 -4.62 0.76
CA GLU A 79 -12.75 -4.81 0.83
C GLU A 79 -12.29 -4.85 2.29
N PRO A 80 -11.67 -5.95 2.77
CA PRO A 80 -11.06 -5.98 4.09
C PRO A 80 -9.69 -5.32 4.06
N VAL A 81 -9.58 -4.05 4.47
CA VAL A 81 -8.33 -3.29 4.42
C VAL A 81 -7.43 -3.52 5.63
N TRP A 82 -8.02 -3.73 6.82
CA TRP A 82 -7.26 -3.94 8.06
C TRP A 82 -8.06 -4.74 9.09
N ARG A 83 -7.45 -5.08 10.23
CA ARG A 83 -8.13 -5.77 11.34
C ARG A 83 -9.38 -5.00 11.75
N ASN A 84 -10.56 -5.60 11.63
CA ASN A 84 -11.85 -4.97 11.94
C ASN A 84 -12.04 -3.61 11.24
N CYS A 85 -11.61 -3.50 9.98
CA CYS A 85 -11.94 -2.39 9.10
C CYS A 85 -12.15 -2.89 7.66
N GLU A 86 -13.31 -2.54 7.11
CA GLU A 86 -13.69 -2.81 5.73
C GLU A 86 -14.10 -1.53 5.02
N ILE A 87 -13.81 -1.45 3.72
CA ILE A 87 -14.36 -0.44 2.84
C ILE A 87 -15.46 -1.09 2.01
N HIS A 88 -16.68 -0.58 2.12
CA HIS A 88 -17.83 -1.05 1.37
C HIS A 88 -18.04 -0.14 0.17
N TRP A 89 -17.54 -0.57 -1.00
CA TRP A 89 -17.59 0.16 -2.26
C TRP A 89 -18.96 0.02 -2.92
N ALA A 90 -19.71 1.11 -3.07
CA ALA A 90 -20.93 1.13 -3.87
C ALA A 90 -20.57 1.36 -5.33
N VAL A 91 -21.12 0.53 -6.22
CA VAL A 91 -20.73 0.46 -7.63
C VAL A 91 -21.97 0.57 -8.51
N ASP A 92 -21.84 1.30 -9.62
CA ASP A 92 -22.87 1.37 -10.66
C ASP A 92 -22.89 0.12 -11.55
N ASN A 93 -23.79 0.10 -12.54
CA ASN A 93 -23.95 -1.03 -13.47
C ASN A 93 -22.76 -1.21 -14.42
N HIS A 94 -21.86 -0.23 -14.54
CA HIS A 94 -20.67 -0.28 -15.38
C HIS A 94 -19.42 -0.71 -14.61
N GLY A 95 -19.51 -0.87 -13.29
CA GLY A 95 -18.37 -1.20 -12.44
C GLY A 95 -17.65 0.04 -11.88
N THR A 96 -18.22 1.23 -12.04
CA THR A 96 -17.64 2.48 -11.51
C THR A 96 -17.99 2.65 -10.04
N ILE A 97 -17.00 2.99 -9.22
CA ILE A 97 -17.23 3.31 -7.80
C ILE A 97 -17.91 4.66 -7.70
N ILE A 98 -19.14 4.66 -7.17
CA ILE A 98 -19.96 5.86 -6.98
C ILE A 98 -19.93 6.37 -5.54
N GLY A 99 -19.35 5.61 -4.62
CA GLY A 99 -19.16 6.00 -3.24
C GLY A 99 -18.67 4.84 -2.37
N TYR A 100 -18.42 5.11 -1.10
CA TYR A 100 -17.98 4.10 -0.15
C TYR A 100 -18.52 4.35 1.26
N LYS A 101 -18.42 3.31 2.10
CA LYS A 101 -18.62 3.41 3.55
C LYS A 101 -17.52 2.66 4.27
N LEU A 102 -16.94 3.27 5.30
CA LEU A 102 -16.03 2.58 6.21
C LEU A 102 -16.83 1.84 7.29
N VAL A 103 -16.52 0.57 7.50
CA VAL A 103 -17.23 -0.29 8.46
C VAL A 103 -16.22 -1.00 9.35
N GLY A 104 -16.36 -0.82 10.67
CA GLY A 104 -15.50 -1.44 11.68
C GLY A 104 -14.88 -0.41 12.63
N SER A 105 -14.33 -0.88 13.75
CA SER A 105 -13.81 -0.01 14.82
C SER A 105 -12.42 0.56 14.52
N GLU A 106 -11.66 -0.07 13.62
CA GLU A 106 -10.27 0.30 13.34
C GLU A 106 -10.10 1.01 11.99
N CYS A 107 -11.19 1.56 11.42
CA CYS A 107 -11.11 2.44 10.27
C CYS A 107 -10.68 3.85 10.71
N LYS A 108 -9.38 4.01 10.98
CA LYS A 108 -8.75 5.27 11.39
C LYS A 108 -7.92 5.87 10.26
#